data_AF-A0A6G2IGE9-F1
#
_entry.id   AF-A0A6G2IGE9-F1
#
_cell.length_a   1.000
_cell.length_b   1.000
_cell.length_c   1.000
_cell.angle_alpha   90.00
_cell.angle_beta   90.00
_cell.angle_gamma   90.00
#
_symmetry.space_group_name_H-M   'P 1'
#
loop_
_entity.id
_entity.type
_entity.pdbx_description
1 polymer ?
#
loop_
_entity_poly.entity_id
_entity_poly.type
_entity_poly.pdbx_seq_one_letter_code
_entity_poly.pdbx_strand_id
1 'polypeptide(L)'
;METVILAVVIAVVVLGALGGLVIGTRRKKPLPPPPPSAPDITAPPAEPHIGDEAETPRDEPRRTIEEVDLPDGSAPTAVAEPPAAPELEVPEIEIPEPTAGRLVRLRARLSRSQNALGKGLLTLLSREHLDEETWEEIEDTLLTADVGVQPTQELVDGLRERVKVLGTRTPVELRALLREELLKLVGTDLDRTVKTEPETSKPGIVMVVGVNGTGKTTTTGKLARVLVADGRTVVLGAADTFRAAAADQLQTWGERVGAYTVRGPEGGDPASVAFDAVKEGKEMGMDVVLIDTAGRLHTKTGLMDELGKVKRVVEKHAPLDEVLLVLDATTGQNGLVQARVFAEVVDITGIVLTKLDGTAKGGIVVAVQRELGVPVKLVGLGEGADDLAPFEPEAFVDALIGE
;
A
#
# COMPACT_ATOMS: atom_id res chain seq x y z
N MET A 1 -7.20 6.43 -62.43
CA MET A 1 -8.09 5.91 -61.37
C MET A 1 -8.11 4.38 -61.39
N GLU A 2 -8.24 3.75 -62.57
CA GLU A 2 -8.20 2.29 -62.72
C GLU A 2 -6.91 1.61 -62.27
N THR A 3 -5.75 2.24 -62.49
CA THR A 3 -4.44 1.67 -62.09
C THR A 3 -4.25 1.63 -60.57
N VAL A 4 -4.81 2.60 -59.85
CA VAL A 4 -4.74 2.66 -58.37
C VAL A 4 -5.66 1.62 -57.75
N ILE A 5 -6.85 1.43 -58.32
CA ILE A 5 -7.80 0.41 -57.87
C ILE A 5 -7.20 -0.99 -58.08
N LEU A 6 -6.56 -1.23 -59.23
CA LEU A 6 -5.91 -2.52 -59.51
C LEU A 6 -4.75 -2.80 -58.54
N ALA A 7 -3.95 -1.79 -58.19
CA ALA A 7 -2.87 -1.93 -57.22
C ALA A 7 -3.37 -2.27 -55.81
N VAL A 8 -4.48 -1.64 -55.38
CA VAL A 8 -5.11 -1.92 -54.07
C VAL A 8 -5.69 -3.34 -54.03
N VAL A 9 -6.34 -3.80 -55.10
CA VAL A 9 -6.89 -5.15 -55.17
C VAL A 9 -5.77 -6.20 -55.12
N ILE A 10 -4.65 -5.98 -55.83
CA ILE A 10 -3.49 -6.88 -55.77
C ILE A 10 -2.89 -6.90 -54.36
N ALA A 11 -2.76 -5.75 -53.71
CA ALA A 11 -2.23 -5.67 -52.34
C ALA A 11 -3.10 -6.45 -51.33
N VAL A 12 -4.43 -6.35 -51.45
CA VAL A 12 -5.38 -7.06 -50.57
C VAL A 12 -5.31 -8.58 -50.80
N VAL A 13 -5.19 -9.04 -52.05
CA VAL A 13 -5.06 -10.47 -52.37
C VAL A 13 -3.73 -11.04 -51.85
N VAL A 14 -2.63 -10.28 -51.97
CA VAL A 14 -1.31 -10.69 -51.46
C VAL A 14 -1.31 -10.74 -49.93
N LEU A 15 -1.91 -9.77 -49.24
CA LEU A 15 -2.06 -9.78 -47.78
C LEU A 15 -2.94 -10.93 -47.28
N GLY A 16 -4.02 -11.24 -47.99
CA GLY A 16 -4.89 -12.39 -47.68
C GLY A 16 -4.17 -13.73 -47.84
N ALA A 17 -3.36 -13.89 -48.88
CA ALA A 17 -2.57 -15.10 -49.12
C ALA A 17 -1.45 -15.27 -48.08
N LEU A 18 -0.78 -14.19 -47.67
CA LEU A 18 0.23 -14.20 -46.61
C LEU A 18 -0.38 -14.50 -45.24
N GLY A 19 -1.56 -13.93 -44.92
CA GLY A 19 -2.29 -14.23 -43.69
C GLY A 19 -2.74 -15.69 -43.60
N GLY A 20 -3.18 -16.28 -44.71
CA GLY A 20 -3.57 -17.69 -44.79
C GLY A 20 -2.39 -18.66 -44.59
N LEU A 21 -1.18 -18.30 -45.05
CA LEU A 21 0.00 -19.15 -44.94
C LEU A 21 0.58 -19.19 -43.51
N VAL A 22 0.44 -18.10 -42.74
CA VAL A 22 0.93 -18.01 -41.35
C VAL A 22 0.05 -18.80 -40.38
N ILE A 23 -1.23 -18.99 -40.69
CA ILE A 23 -2.16 -19.78 -39.85
C ILE A 23 -1.99 -21.30 -40.08
N GLY A 24 -1.46 -21.73 -41.23
CA GLY A 24 -1.31 -23.14 -41.61
C GLY A 24 -0.11 -23.90 -41.02
N THR A 25 0.81 -23.24 -40.31
CA THR A 25 2.10 -23.87 -39.89
C THR A 25 2.34 -23.98 -38.38
N ARG A 26 1.34 -23.74 -37.52
CA ARG A 26 1.43 -24.08 -36.09
C ARG A 26 1.29 -25.60 -35.86
N ARG A 27 2.41 -26.29 -36.06
CA ARG A 27 2.66 -27.67 -35.60
C ARG A 27 2.34 -27.80 -34.11
N LYS A 28 1.55 -28.82 -33.77
CA LYS A 28 1.22 -29.26 -32.41
C LYS A 28 2.49 -29.43 -31.57
N LYS A 29 2.68 -28.59 -30.56
CA LYS A 29 3.58 -28.90 -29.43
C LYS A 29 2.90 -29.99 -28.59
N PRO A 30 3.60 -31.07 -28.19
CA PRO A 30 3.06 -32.03 -27.24
C PRO A 30 2.85 -31.36 -25.89
N LEU A 31 1.73 -31.67 -25.23
CA LEU A 31 1.38 -31.20 -23.90
C LEU A 31 2.37 -31.77 -22.86
N PRO A 32 2.66 -31.05 -21.75
CA PRO A 32 3.40 -31.60 -20.62
C PRO A 32 2.65 -32.80 -20.00
N PRO A 33 3.36 -33.77 -19.41
CA PRO A 33 2.71 -34.86 -18.69
C PRO A 33 1.91 -34.31 -17.49
N PRO A 34 0.80 -34.96 -17.10
CA PRO A 34 0.03 -34.55 -15.93
C PRO A 34 0.87 -34.68 -14.65
N PRO A 35 0.59 -33.87 -13.61
CA PRO A 35 1.22 -34.02 -12.31
C PRO A 35 0.90 -35.40 -11.71
N PRO A 36 1.76 -35.97 -10.85
CA PRO A 36 1.49 -37.22 -10.19
C PRO A 36 0.18 -37.10 -9.40
N SER A 37 -0.69 -38.10 -9.58
CA SER A 37 -1.92 -38.29 -8.83
C SER A 37 -1.62 -38.25 -7.34
N ALA A 38 -2.39 -37.44 -6.60
CA ALA A 38 -2.47 -37.55 -5.14
C ALA A 38 -2.80 -39.00 -4.75
N PRO A 39 -2.25 -39.52 -3.65
CA PRO A 39 -2.62 -40.85 -3.18
C PRO A 39 -4.12 -40.90 -2.90
N ASP A 40 -4.78 -41.89 -3.50
CA ASP A 40 -6.16 -42.28 -3.26
C ASP A 40 -6.31 -42.61 -1.77
N ILE A 41 -6.91 -41.71 -0.99
CA ILE A 41 -7.46 -42.05 0.32
C ILE A 41 -8.92 -42.46 0.06
N THR A 42 -9.09 -43.63 -0.52
CA THR A 42 -10.36 -44.36 -0.52
C THR A 42 -10.19 -45.61 0.33
N ALA A 43 -10.21 -45.41 1.64
CA ALA A 43 -10.57 -46.45 2.60
C ALA A 43 -11.42 -45.79 3.70
N PRO A 44 -12.64 -46.29 4.00
CA PRO A 44 -13.39 -45.82 5.16
C PRO A 44 -12.62 -46.14 6.45
N PRO A 45 -12.76 -45.34 7.52
CA PRO A 45 -12.09 -45.60 8.78
C PRO A 45 -12.52 -46.98 9.31
N ALA A 46 -11.56 -47.84 9.62
CA ALA A 46 -11.84 -49.05 10.38
C ALA A 46 -12.36 -48.66 11.77
N GLU A 47 -13.46 -49.28 12.19
CA GLU A 47 -13.99 -49.18 13.55
C GLU A 47 -12.95 -49.64 14.58
N PRO A 48 -12.89 -49.03 15.77
CA PRO A 48 -11.91 -49.40 16.79
C PRO A 48 -12.21 -50.81 17.32
N HIS A 49 -11.29 -51.75 17.05
CA HIS A 49 -11.30 -53.05 17.70
C HIS A 49 -10.86 -52.90 19.17
N ILE A 50 -11.75 -53.32 20.07
CA ILE A 50 -11.47 -53.52 21.49
C ILE A 50 -10.77 -54.88 21.65
N GLY A 51 -9.59 -54.86 22.29
CA GLY A 51 -8.86 -56.03 22.75
C GLY A 51 -7.68 -56.40 21.87
N ASP A 52 -6.45 -56.14 22.32
CA ASP A 52 -5.63 -57.13 23.04
C ASP A 52 -4.17 -56.62 23.13
N GLU A 53 -3.89 -55.67 24.03
CA GLU A 53 -2.53 -55.42 24.54
C GLU A 53 -2.63 -55.15 26.04
N ALA A 54 -2.72 -56.25 26.80
CA ALA A 54 -2.57 -56.26 28.23
C ALA A 54 -1.09 -56.05 28.58
N GLU A 55 -0.68 -54.80 28.83
CA GLU A 55 0.53 -54.53 29.59
C GLU A 55 0.21 -54.65 31.09
N THR A 56 0.98 -55.49 31.77
CA THR A 56 0.83 -55.84 33.19
C THR A 56 0.90 -54.62 34.11
N PRO A 57 0.00 -54.48 35.11
CA PRO A 57 0.05 -53.38 36.08
C PRO A 57 1.33 -53.45 36.92
N ARG A 58 2.07 -52.35 37.01
CA ARG A 58 3.12 -52.18 38.01
C ARG A 58 2.47 -51.77 39.33
N ASP A 59 2.77 -52.51 40.39
CA ASP A 59 2.37 -52.22 41.77
C ASP A 59 2.97 -50.89 42.22
N GLU A 60 2.13 -49.86 42.33
CA GLU A 60 2.41 -48.71 43.19
C GLU A 60 1.80 -48.95 44.58
N PRO A 61 2.55 -48.72 45.67
CA PRO A 61 2.05 -48.95 47.01
C PRO A 61 0.93 -47.96 47.35
N ARG A 62 -0.29 -48.48 47.53
CA ARG A 62 -1.44 -47.75 48.07
C ARG A 62 -1.14 -47.30 49.51
N ARG A 63 -1.10 -45.99 49.73
CA ARG A 63 -1.14 -45.42 51.09
C ARG A 63 -2.59 -45.36 51.56
N THR A 64 -2.89 -46.17 52.57
CA THR A 64 -4.13 -46.15 53.35
C THR A 64 -4.17 -44.88 54.23
N ILE A 65 -5.34 -44.26 54.33
CA ILE A 65 -5.62 -43.17 55.26
C ILE A 65 -5.93 -43.83 56.61
N GLU A 66 -5.02 -43.73 57.58
CA GLU A 66 -5.29 -43.76 59.02
C GLU A 66 -3.98 -43.57 59.79
N GLU A 67 -3.71 -42.35 60.26
CA GLU A 67 -3.30 -42.04 61.63
C GLU A 67 -3.17 -40.51 61.76
N VAL A 68 -4.06 -39.93 62.57
CA VAL A 68 -4.01 -38.53 62.98
C VAL A 68 -3.12 -38.48 64.21
N ASP A 69 -1.94 -37.89 64.07
CA ASP A 69 -1.15 -37.41 65.20
C ASP A 69 -1.21 -35.87 65.21
N LEU A 70 -1.75 -35.32 66.29
CA LEU A 70 -1.76 -33.88 66.58
C LEU A 70 -0.40 -33.51 67.18
N PRO A 71 0.38 -32.59 66.59
CA PRO A 71 1.57 -32.08 67.25
C PRO A 71 1.23 -30.90 68.16
N ASP A 72 1.64 -31.05 69.42
CA ASP A 72 1.69 -30.02 70.46
C ASP A 72 2.40 -28.75 69.99
N GLY A 73 1.88 -27.61 70.46
CA GLY A 73 2.37 -26.29 70.10
C GLY A 73 3.80 -26.01 70.58
N SER A 74 4.64 -25.50 69.68
CA SER A 74 5.61 -24.44 70.00
C SER A 74 6.13 -23.72 68.74
N ALA A 75 6.18 -22.39 68.83
CA ALA A 75 6.92 -21.39 68.04
C ALA A 75 6.44 -21.03 66.59
N PRO A 76 6.45 -19.72 66.23
CA PRO A 76 5.90 -19.22 64.98
C PRO A 76 6.92 -19.31 63.83
N THR A 77 6.59 -20.09 62.80
CA THR A 77 7.32 -20.10 61.53
C THR A 77 6.74 -19.04 60.61
N ALA A 78 7.59 -18.17 60.08
CA ALA A 78 7.24 -17.10 59.15
C ALA A 78 6.46 -17.64 57.95
N VAL A 79 5.31 -17.03 57.67
CA VAL A 79 4.49 -17.28 56.49
C VAL A 79 5.28 -16.79 55.27
N ALA A 80 5.71 -17.71 54.42
CA ALA A 80 6.23 -17.38 53.10
C ALA A 80 5.06 -16.88 52.24
N GLU A 81 5.18 -15.66 51.72
CA GLU A 81 4.24 -15.10 50.75
C GLU A 81 4.16 -16.01 49.50
N PRO A 82 2.97 -16.17 48.90
CA PRO A 82 2.84 -16.85 47.61
C PRO A 82 3.68 -16.12 46.55
N PRO A 83 4.29 -16.82 45.59
CA PRO A 83 5.00 -16.16 44.50
C PRO A 83 4.02 -15.25 43.76
N ALA A 84 4.40 -13.98 43.63
CA ALA A 84 3.65 -13.00 42.86
C ALA A 84 3.37 -13.58 41.46
N ALA A 85 2.11 -13.55 41.06
CA ALA A 85 1.74 -13.78 39.66
C ALA A 85 2.55 -12.79 38.80
N PRO A 86 3.04 -13.21 37.62
CA PRO A 86 3.72 -12.28 36.73
C PRO A 86 2.79 -11.10 36.46
N GLU A 87 3.21 -9.90 36.85
CA GLU A 87 2.54 -8.66 36.45
C GLU A 87 2.49 -8.67 34.92
N LEU A 88 1.27 -8.73 34.38
CA LEU A 88 1.05 -8.47 32.97
C LEU A 88 1.53 -7.04 32.73
N GLU A 89 2.71 -6.89 32.15
CA GLU A 89 3.21 -5.60 31.66
C GLU A 89 2.16 -5.07 30.69
N VAL A 90 1.36 -4.10 31.14
CA VAL A 90 0.45 -3.38 30.26
C VAL A 90 1.36 -2.67 29.25
N PRO A 91 1.24 -2.93 27.94
CA PRO A 91 2.12 -2.30 26.96
C PRO A 91 2.02 -0.78 27.14
N GLU A 92 3.16 -0.14 27.36
CA GLU A 92 3.24 1.29 27.54
C GLU A 92 2.76 1.95 26.23
N ILE A 93 1.62 2.65 26.30
CA ILE A 93 1.05 3.32 25.13
C ILE A 93 2.02 4.44 24.75
N GLU A 94 2.59 4.32 23.55
CA GLU A 94 3.50 5.32 23.02
C GLU A 94 2.70 6.56 22.61
N ILE A 95 2.97 7.69 23.28
CA ILE A 95 2.42 8.99 22.88
C ILE A 95 3.28 9.50 21.72
N PRO A 96 2.77 9.53 20.48
CA PRO A 96 3.61 9.89 19.34
C PRO A 96 3.93 11.39 19.35
N GLU A 97 5.12 11.79 18.88
CA GLU A 97 5.51 13.21 18.80
C GLU A 97 4.54 14.02 17.91
N PRO A 98 4.30 15.31 18.19
CA PRO A 98 3.47 16.17 17.34
C PRO A 98 3.91 16.19 15.86
N THR A 99 2.92 16.23 14.96
CA THR A 99 3.09 16.16 13.50
C THR A 99 3.98 17.28 12.92
N ALA A 100 4.02 18.45 13.55
CA ALA A 100 4.78 19.62 13.08
C ALA A 100 6.29 19.39 12.89
N GLY A 101 6.93 18.57 13.74
CA GLY A 101 8.37 18.27 13.64
C GLY A 101 8.72 17.25 12.54
N ARG A 102 7.73 16.46 12.09
CA ARG A 102 7.93 15.37 11.13
C ARG A 102 8.18 15.89 9.72
N LEU A 103 7.47 16.94 9.31
CA LEU A 103 7.61 17.60 8.00
C LEU A 103 9.02 18.17 7.73
N VAL A 104 9.72 18.65 8.76
CA VAL A 104 11.09 19.18 8.59
C VAL A 104 12.08 18.05 8.34
N ARG A 105 11.98 16.96 9.12
CA ARG A 105 12.81 15.74 8.91
C ARG A 105 12.53 15.09 7.56
N LEU A 106 11.28 15.19 7.10
CA LEU A 106 10.79 14.72 5.80
C LEU A 106 11.48 15.41 4.62
N ARG A 107 11.51 16.76 4.62
CA ARG A 107 12.20 17.56 3.57
C ARG A 107 13.66 17.16 3.42
N ALA A 108 14.36 16.97 4.54
CA ALA A 108 15.75 16.54 4.56
C ALA A 108 16.00 15.12 3.99
N ARG A 109 14.98 14.25 3.95
CA ARG A 109 15.08 12.92 3.33
C ARG A 109 14.76 12.95 1.84
N LEU A 110 13.72 13.67 1.43
CA LEU A 110 13.38 13.88 0.02
C LEU A 110 14.53 14.53 -0.76
N SER A 111 15.13 15.58 -0.18
CA SER A 111 16.26 16.28 -0.80
C SER A 111 17.46 15.33 -1.02
N ARG A 112 17.65 14.32 -0.16
CA ARG A 112 18.74 13.34 -0.34
C ARG A 112 18.48 12.32 -1.45
N SER A 113 17.23 11.91 -1.69
CA SER A 113 16.91 10.88 -2.69
C SER A 113 16.66 11.43 -4.10
N GLN A 114 16.13 12.66 -4.21
CA GLN A 114 15.64 13.20 -5.49
C GLN A 114 16.59 14.15 -6.22
N ASN A 115 17.78 14.38 -5.66
CA ASN A 115 18.74 15.37 -6.15
C ASN A 115 19.32 15.06 -7.55
N ALA A 116 19.19 13.84 -8.07
CA ALA A 116 19.78 13.46 -9.36
C ALA A 116 19.02 14.02 -10.56
N LEU A 117 17.68 13.97 -10.53
CA LEU A 117 16.84 14.41 -11.64
C LEU A 117 16.95 15.92 -11.86
N GLY A 118 16.68 16.73 -10.82
CA GLY A 118 16.73 18.18 -10.96
C GLY A 118 18.11 18.73 -11.31
N LYS A 119 19.19 18.15 -10.74
CA LYS A 119 20.56 18.51 -11.13
C LYS A 119 20.86 18.16 -12.59
N GLY A 120 20.40 17.00 -13.06
CA GLY A 120 20.54 16.59 -14.46
C GLY A 120 19.85 17.60 -15.39
N LEU A 121 18.57 17.89 -15.13
CA LEU A 121 17.78 18.84 -15.93
C LEU A 121 18.38 20.24 -15.94
N LEU A 122 18.80 20.77 -14.78
CA LEU A 122 19.43 22.09 -14.70
C LEU A 122 20.76 22.14 -15.45
N THR A 123 21.55 21.04 -15.41
CA THR A 123 22.80 20.94 -16.17
C THR A 123 22.54 21.01 -17.66
N LEU A 124 21.55 20.26 -18.16
CA LEU A 124 21.16 20.28 -19.58
C LEU A 124 20.63 21.66 -20.00
N LEU A 125 19.75 22.26 -19.20
CA LEU A 125 19.18 23.59 -19.47
C LEU A 125 20.23 24.71 -19.44
N SER A 126 21.33 24.53 -18.71
CA SER A 126 22.41 25.52 -18.59
C SER A 126 23.40 25.54 -19.76
N ARG A 127 23.29 24.60 -20.71
CA ARG A 127 24.16 24.58 -21.89
C ARG A 127 24.01 25.86 -22.71
N GLU A 128 25.11 26.35 -23.28
CA GLU A 128 25.12 27.58 -24.08
C GLU A 128 24.13 27.50 -25.26
N HIS A 129 24.05 26.33 -25.89
CA HIS A 129 23.17 26.06 -27.01
C HIS A 129 22.19 24.95 -26.62
N LEU A 130 20.88 25.22 -26.79
CA LEU A 130 19.81 24.24 -26.60
C LEU A 130 19.28 23.84 -27.96
N ASP A 131 20.05 22.99 -28.63
CA ASP A 131 19.69 22.34 -29.89
C ASP A 131 18.69 21.20 -29.67
N GLU A 132 18.24 20.56 -30.76
CA GLU A 132 17.27 19.45 -30.68
C GLU A 132 17.81 18.30 -29.84
N GLU A 133 19.11 17.98 -29.97
CA GLU A 133 19.77 16.92 -29.20
C GLU A 133 19.67 17.18 -27.68
N THR A 134 19.88 18.41 -27.24
CA THR A 134 19.73 18.75 -25.82
C THR A 134 18.28 18.62 -25.33
N TRP A 135 17.29 18.92 -26.17
CA TRP A 135 15.88 18.74 -25.81
C TRP A 135 15.49 17.25 -25.75
N GLU A 136 16.00 16.43 -26.67
CA GLU A 136 15.86 14.97 -26.64
C GLU A 136 16.48 14.39 -25.35
N GLU A 137 17.68 14.85 -24.94
CA GLU A 137 18.31 14.43 -23.67
C GLU A 137 17.45 14.79 -22.43
N ILE A 138 16.81 15.95 -22.45
CA ILE A 138 15.89 16.39 -21.38
C ILE A 138 14.67 15.46 -21.33
N GLU A 139 14.06 15.18 -22.48
CA GLU A 139 12.94 14.25 -22.61
C GLU A 139 13.30 12.85 -22.09
N ASP A 140 14.42 12.28 -22.56
CA ASP A 140 14.91 10.97 -22.14
C ASP A 140 15.16 10.89 -20.62
N THR A 141 15.70 11.96 -20.05
CA THR A 141 15.93 12.08 -18.60
C THR A 141 14.62 12.03 -17.82
N LEU A 142 13.59 12.74 -18.27
CA LEU A 142 12.27 12.75 -17.65
C LEU A 142 11.55 11.39 -17.79
N LEU A 143 11.64 10.76 -18.95
CA LEU A 143 11.08 9.42 -19.18
C LEU A 143 11.74 8.36 -18.30
N THR A 144 13.06 8.40 -18.17
CA THR A 144 13.83 7.51 -17.28
C THR A 144 13.43 7.68 -15.81
N ALA A 145 13.02 8.89 -15.42
CA ALA A 145 12.53 9.19 -14.08
C ALA A 145 11.05 8.82 -13.85
N ASP A 146 10.41 8.08 -14.76
CA ASP A 146 9.01 7.64 -14.69
C ASP A 146 7.98 8.80 -14.70
N VAL A 147 8.32 9.95 -15.29
CA VAL A 147 7.37 11.10 -15.46
C VAL A 147 6.22 10.76 -16.42
N GLY A 148 6.50 9.90 -17.39
CA GLY A 148 5.54 9.44 -18.40
C GLY A 148 5.57 10.31 -19.67
N VAL A 149 5.13 9.73 -20.80
CA VAL A 149 5.27 10.36 -22.13
C VAL A 149 4.53 11.70 -22.24
N GLN A 150 3.24 11.71 -21.93
CA GLN A 150 2.43 12.94 -22.08
C GLN A 150 2.89 14.07 -21.15
N PRO A 151 3.13 13.85 -19.84
CA PRO A 151 3.62 14.92 -18.97
C PRO A 151 5.02 15.41 -19.33
N THR A 152 5.90 14.51 -19.81
CA THR A 152 7.22 14.90 -20.32
C THR A 152 7.10 15.82 -21.52
N GLN A 153 6.26 15.49 -22.51
CA GLN A 153 6.04 16.32 -23.69
C GLN A 153 5.59 17.73 -23.29
N GLU A 154 4.59 17.82 -22.40
CA GLU A 154 4.06 19.11 -21.92
C GLU A 154 5.12 19.94 -21.19
N LEU A 155 5.95 19.30 -20.35
CA LEU A 155 7.05 19.98 -19.66
C LEU A 155 8.09 20.50 -20.65
N VAL A 156 8.54 19.65 -21.58
CA VAL A 156 9.56 20.02 -22.57
C VAL A 156 9.07 21.15 -23.45
N ASP A 157 7.82 21.07 -23.94
CA ASP A 157 7.23 22.12 -24.78
C ASP A 157 7.11 23.45 -24.02
N GLY A 158 6.64 23.41 -22.77
CA GLY A 158 6.53 24.60 -21.91
C GLY A 158 7.88 25.23 -21.60
N LEU A 159 8.90 24.41 -21.28
CA LEU A 159 10.28 24.87 -21.09
C LEU A 159 10.81 25.50 -22.37
N ARG A 160 10.64 24.84 -23.51
CA ARG A 160 11.15 25.29 -24.82
C ARG A 160 10.54 26.62 -25.25
N GLU A 161 9.24 26.81 -25.02
CA GLU A 161 8.56 28.07 -25.30
C GLU A 161 9.09 29.20 -24.42
N ARG A 162 9.09 29.02 -23.09
CA ARG A 162 9.48 30.07 -22.14
C ARG A 162 10.94 30.48 -22.30
N VAL A 163 11.82 29.51 -22.57
CA VAL A 163 13.24 29.76 -22.82
C VAL A 163 13.47 30.54 -24.11
N LYS A 164 12.64 30.35 -25.15
CA LYS A 164 12.70 31.17 -26.38
C LYS A 164 12.23 32.60 -26.14
N VAL A 165 11.19 32.80 -25.32
CA VAL A 165 10.62 34.13 -25.04
C VAL A 165 11.52 34.97 -24.14
N LEU A 166 12.08 34.38 -23.08
CA LEU A 166 12.84 35.14 -22.07
C LEU A 166 14.22 35.57 -22.57
N GLY A 167 14.81 34.85 -23.53
CA GLY A 167 16.09 35.19 -24.18
C GLY A 167 17.34 35.15 -23.27
N THR A 168 17.16 35.23 -21.95
CA THR A 168 18.19 35.29 -20.91
C THR A 168 18.05 34.06 -20.01
N ARG A 169 19.16 33.40 -19.71
CA ARG A 169 19.21 32.06 -19.09
C ARG A 169 20.20 32.02 -17.92
N THR A 170 20.07 32.94 -16.96
CA THR A 170 20.89 32.79 -15.75
C THR A 170 20.49 31.49 -15.03
N PRO A 171 21.41 30.84 -14.29
CA PRO A 171 21.08 29.61 -13.55
C PRO A 171 19.89 29.79 -12.59
N VAL A 172 19.73 30.98 -12.02
CA VAL A 172 18.63 31.33 -11.12
C VAL A 172 17.30 31.38 -11.87
N GLU A 173 17.26 32.04 -13.04
CA GLU A 173 16.06 32.11 -13.88
C GLU A 173 15.65 30.74 -14.41
N LEU A 174 16.60 29.94 -14.90
CA LEU A 174 16.33 28.57 -15.38
C LEU A 174 15.77 27.67 -14.27
N ARG A 175 16.31 27.80 -13.06
CA ARG A 175 15.81 27.06 -11.90
C ARG A 175 14.39 27.46 -11.55
N ALA A 176 14.10 28.76 -11.48
CA ALA A 176 12.75 29.26 -11.21
C ALA A 176 11.76 28.78 -12.28
N LEU A 177 12.16 28.84 -13.55
CA LEU A 177 11.35 28.38 -14.69
C LEU A 177 11.05 26.88 -14.58
N LEU A 178 12.06 26.04 -14.34
CA LEU A 178 11.88 24.59 -14.16
C LEU A 178 10.97 24.30 -12.96
N ARG A 179 11.16 24.99 -11.84
CA ARG A 179 10.32 24.86 -10.64
C ARG A 179 8.85 25.15 -10.96
N GLU A 180 8.58 26.25 -11.66
CA GLU A 180 7.22 26.63 -12.04
C GLU A 180 6.56 25.60 -12.96
N GLU A 181 7.25 25.09 -13.97
CA GLU A 181 6.69 24.08 -14.86
C GLU A 181 6.45 22.74 -14.14
N LEU A 182 7.35 22.33 -13.25
CA LEU A 182 7.15 21.14 -12.42
C LEU A 182 5.94 21.29 -11.47
N LEU A 183 5.75 22.46 -10.87
CA LEU A 183 4.59 22.72 -10.01
C LEU A 183 3.27 22.68 -10.80
N LYS A 184 3.25 23.19 -12.04
CA LYS A 184 2.08 23.06 -12.92
C LYS A 184 1.77 21.60 -13.21
N LEU A 185 2.77 20.77 -13.47
CA LEU A 185 2.58 19.34 -13.71
C LEU A 185 2.07 18.58 -12.48
N VAL A 186 2.61 18.87 -11.29
CA VAL A 186 2.20 18.23 -10.03
C VAL A 186 0.81 18.70 -9.59
N GLY A 187 0.44 19.94 -9.92
CA GLY A 187 -0.83 20.57 -9.58
C GLY A 187 -0.88 21.00 -8.12
N THR A 188 -0.96 22.30 -7.83
CA THR A 188 -0.97 22.83 -6.45
C THR A 188 -2.38 23.06 -5.90
N ASP A 189 -3.40 22.96 -6.75
CA ASP A 189 -4.80 23.29 -6.49
C ASP A 189 -5.67 22.08 -6.09
N LEU A 190 -5.14 20.85 -6.21
CA LEU A 190 -5.86 19.63 -5.83
C LEU A 190 -6.04 19.53 -4.31
N ASP A 191 -7.25 19.13 -3.87
CA ASP A 191 -7.53 18.84 -2.46
C ASP A 191 -6.80 17.56 -2.00
N ARG A 192 -5.79 17.75 -1.16
CA ARG A 192 -4.93 16.69 -0.61
C ARG A 192 -5.28 16.28 0.81
N THR A 193 -6.38 16.82 1.35
CA THR A 193 -6.83 16.48 2.70
C THR A 193 -7.22 15.01 2.75
N VAL A 194 -6.70 14.27 3.71
CA VAL A 194 -7.16 12.90 3.99
C VAL A 194 -8.47 13.03 4.77
N LYS A 195 -9.58 12.57 4.20
CA LYS A 195 -10.92 12.71 4.78
C LYS A 195 -11.10 11.73 5.93
N THR A 196 -10.74 12.19 7.13
CA THR A 196 -10.85 11.46 8.40
C THR A 196 -11.72 12.19 9.42
N GLU A 197 -12.49 13.19 8.97
CA GLU A 197 -13.38 13.95 9.86
C GLU A 197 -14.61 13.12 10.21
N PRO A 198 -14.94 12.95 11.51
CA PRO A 198 -16.18 12.31 11.90
C PRO A 198 -17.37 13.21 11.57
N GLU A 199 -18.45 12.62 11.09
CA GLU A 199 -19.75 13.28 10.99
C GLU A 199 -20.56 13.07 12.27
N THR A 200 -21.65 13.83 12.44
CA THR A 200 -22.55 13.62 13.58
C THR A 200 -22.99 12.16 13.63
N SER A 201 -22.64 11.45 14.70
CA SER A 201 -22.93 10.02 14.95
C SER A 201 -22.24 8.99 14.05
N LYS A 202 -21.17 9.37 13.32
CA LYS A 202 -20.42 8.42 12.48
C LYS A 202 -18.91 8.75 12.46
N PRO A 203 -18.02 7.75 12.62
CA PRO A 203 -16.59 7.96 12.41
C PRO A 203 -16.32 8.25 10.93
N GLY A 204 -15.20 8.93 10.64
CA GLY A 204 -14.64 8.96 9.29
C GLY A 204 -14.13 7.57 8.89
N ILE A 205 -14.53 7.06 7.72
CA ILE A 205 -14.22 5.70 7.29
C ILE A 205 -13.23 5.75 6.12
N VAL A 206 -12.04 5.20 6.36
CA VAL A 206 -10.96 5.11 5.37
C VAL A 206 -10.67 3.65 5.03
N MET A 207 -10.73 3.32 3.73
CA MET A 207 -10.34 2.01 3.22
C MET A 207 -8.97 2.11 2.54
N VAL A 208 -8.03 1.26 2.95
CA VAL A 208 -6.66 1.23 2.42
C VAL A 208 -6.50 0.03 1.49
N VAL A 209 -6.24 0.31 0.21
CA VAL A 209 -6.15 -0.70 -0.86
C VAL A 209 -4.80 -0.63 -1.59
N GLY A 210 -4.52 -1.63 -2.43
CA GLY A 210 -3.28 -1.70 -3.20
C GLY A 210 -2.65 -3.10 -3.23
N VAL A 211 -1.56 -3.26 -3.95
CA VAL A 211 -0.95 -4.59 -4.12
C VAL A 211 -0.12 -5.04 -2.92
N ASN A 212 0.22 -6.32 -2.87
CA ASN A 212 1.11 -6.85 -1.85
C ASN A 212 2.51 -6.23 -1.95
N GLY A 213 3.11 -5.95 -0.80
CA GLY A 213 4.47 -5.42 -0.73
C GLY A 213 4.61 -3.89 -0.93
N THR A 214 3.52 -3.17 -1.23
CA THR A 214 3.53 -1.69 -1.31
C THR A 214 3.48 -1.00 0.05
N GLY A 215 3.28 -1.75 1.14
CA GLY A 215 3.27 -1.22 2.50
C GLY A 215 1.89 -0.75 2.99
N LYS A 216 0.79 -1.39 2.54
CA LYS A 216 -0.58 -1.10 3.03
C LYS A 216 -0.73 -1.15 4.54
N THR A 217 -0.54 -2.32 5.16
CA THR A 217 -0.64 -2.51 6.61
C THR A 217 0.26 -1.55 7.39
N THR A 218 1.49 -1.33 6.90
CA THR A 218 2.41 -0.35 7.47
C THR A 218 1.88 1.08 7.36
N THR A 219 1.31 1.46 6.21
CA THR A 219 0.71 2.78 6.00
C THR A 219 -0.51 2.97 6.89
N THR A 220 -1.38 1.96 7.02
CA THR A 220 -2.54 1.98 7.91
C THR A 220 -2.12 2.20 9.37
N GLY A 221 -1.09 1.47 9.84
CA GLY A 221 -0.55 1.65 11.19
C GLY A 221 0.09 3.03 11.42
N LYS A 222 0.87 3.52 10.46
CA LYS A 222 1.46 4.87 10.53
C LYS A 222 0.40 5.97 10.50
N LEU A 223 -0.66 5.81 9.71
CA LEU A 223 -1.78 6.75 9.68
C LEU A 223 -2.53 6.75 11.00
N ALA A 224 -2.79 5.58 11.60
CA ALA A 224 -3.38 5.48 12.94
C ALA A 224 -2.55 6.23 13.98
N ARG A 225 -1.22 6.04 13.95
CA ARG A 225 -0.29 6.76 14.81
C ARG A 225 -0.34 8.28 14.62
N VAL A 226 -0.44 8.76 13.38
CA VAL A 226 -0.61 10.20 13.09
C VAL A 226 -1.90 10.71 13.72
N LEU A 227 -3.02 10.03 13.47
CA LEU A 227 -4.34 10.44 13.96
C LEU A 227 -4.41 10.42 15.50
N VAL A 228 -3.84 9.41 16.15
CA VAL A 228 -3.73 9.36 17.63
C VAL A 228 -2.88 10.51 18.15
N ALA A 229 -1.76 10.84 17.49
CA ALA A 229 -0.92 11.98 17.86
C ALA A 229 -1.67 13.32 17.77
N ASP A 230 -2.61 13.42 16.82
CA ASP A 230 -3.51 14.56 16.65
C ASP A 230 -4.72 14.50 17.61
N GLY A 231 -4.74 13.56 18.57
CA GLY A 231 -5.75 13.43 19.61
C GLY A 231 -7.02 12.68 19.19
N ARG A 232 -7.00 12.00 18.04
CA ARG A 232 -8.16 11.26 17.50
C ARG A 232 -8.18 9.83 18.03
N THR A 233 -9.39 9.33 18.28
CA THR A 233 -9.64 7.93 18.61
C THR A 233 -9.80 7.09 17.34
N VAL A 234 -9.12 5.95 17.26
CA VAL A 234 -8.98 5.17 16.02
C VAL A 234 -9.35 3.71 16.24
N VAL A 235 -10.14 3.17 15.31
CA VAL A 235 -10.40 1.74 15.14
C VAL A 235 -9.70 1.21 13.88
N LEU A 236 -9.04 0.07 14.00
CA LEU A 236 -8.38 -0.64 12.92
C LEU A 236 -9.18 -1.89 12.54
N GLY A 237 -9.64 -2.00 11.30
CA GLY A 237 -10.26 -3.20 10.74
C GLY A 237 -9.23 -4.05 9.99
N ALA A 238 -8.89 -5.22 10.53
CA ALA A 238 -7.93 -6.16 9.93
C ALA A 238 -8.58 -7.02 8.84
N ALA A 239 -8.97 -6.41 7.71
CA ALA A 239 -9.66 -7.09 6.62
C ALA A 239 -8.72 -7.83 5.63
N ASP A 240 -7.38 -7.78 5.79
CA ASP A 240 -6.44 -8.73 5.14
C ASP A 240 -6.50 -10.10 5.84
N THR A 241 -7.64 -10.80 5.72
CA THR A 241 -7.89 -12.06 6.43
C THR A 241 -7.12 -13.26 5.85
N PHE A 242 -6.55 -13.11 4.65
CA PHE A 242 -5.75 -14.14 3.98
C PHE A 242 -4.33 -14.25 4.50
N ARG A 243 -3.85 -13.26 5.26
CA ARG A 243 -2.51 -13.23 5.82
C ARG A 243 -2.64 -13.08 7.32
N ALA A 244 -2.59 -14.18 8.06
CA ALA A 244 -2.61 -14.15 9.54
C ALA A 244 -1.62 -13.11 10.10
N ALA A 245 -0.40 -13.11 9.59
CA ALA A 245 0.64 -12.16 9.98
C ALA A 245 0.30 -10.68 9.70
N ALA A 246 -0.58 -10.37 8.73
CA ALA A 246 -1.01 -8.99 8.47
C ALA A 246 -1.95 -8.48 9.57
N ALA A 247 -2.89 -9.31 10.02
CA ALA A 247 -3.77 -8.99 11.14
C ALA A 247 -2.99 -8.83 12.46
N ASP A 248 -2.02 -9.71 12.72
CA ASP A 248 -1.13 -9.61 13.89
C ASP A 248 -0.24 -8.35 13.82
N GLN A 249 0.28 -8.04 12.63
CA GLN A 249 1.06 -6.83 12.40
C GLN A 249 0.22 -5.58 12.66
N LEU A 250 -1.01 -5.52 12.14
CA LEU A 250 -1.91 -4.38 12.33
C LEU A 250 -2.31 -4.21 13.80
N GLN A 251 -2.57 -5.31 14.51
CA GLN A 251 -2.84 -5.28 15.95
C GLN A 251 -1.64 -4.73 16.73
N THR A 252 -0.43 -5.18 16.40
CA THR A 252 0.80 -4.67 17.03
C THR A 252 0.96 -3.16 16.82
N TRP A 253 0.57 -2.65 15.64
CA TRP A 253 0.52 -1.20 15.40
C TRP A 253 -0.51 -0.52 16.30
N GLY A 254 -1.71 -1.09 16.42
CA GLY A 254 -2.79 -0.55 17.24
C GLY A 254 -2.44 -0.49 18.72
N GLU A 255 -1.94 -1.59 19.29
CA GLU A 255 -1.55 -1.69 20.70
C GLU A 255 -0.50 -0.66 21.09
N ARG A 256 0.49 -0.40 20.22
CA ARG A 256 1.54 0.61 20.47
C ARG A 256 1.00 2.01 20.66
N VAL A 257 -0.11 2.36 20.01
CA VAL A 257 -0.68 3.72 20.02
C VAL A 257 -2.05 3.77 20.69
N GLY A 258 -2.51 2.68 21.31
CA GLY A 258 -3.83 2.60 21.93
C GLY A 258 -5.01 2.61 20.95
N ALA A 259 -4.80 2.27 19.67
CA ALA A 259 -5.89 2.12 18.71
C ALA A 259 -6.53 0.72 18.80
N TYR A 260 -7.85 0.67 18.85
CA TYR A 260 -8.60 -0.57 19.00
C TYR A 260 -8.63 -1.34 17.68
N THR A 261 -8.35 -2.66 17.69
CA THR A 261 -8.28 -3.46 16.46
C THR A 261 -9.38 -4.53 16.43
N VAL A 262 -10.20 -4.49 15.38
CA VAL A 262 -11.21 -5.51 15.07
C VAL A 262 -10.61 -6.52 14.10
N ARG A 263 -10.73 -7.81 14.44
CA ARG A 263 -10.19 -8.93 13.65
C ARG A 263 -11.20 -10.06 13.57
N GLY A 264 -11.20 -10.76 12.43
CA GLY A 264 -11.95 -12.00 12.23
C GLY A 264 -11.07 -13.25 12.34
N PRO A 265 -11.65 -14.45 12.15
CA PRO A 265 -10.87 -15.68 12.01
C PRO A 265 -9.98 -15.65 10.76
N GLU A 266 -8.86 -16.36 10.79
CA GLU A 266 -7.98 -16.52 9.62
C GLU A 266 -8.75 -17.14 8.45
N GLY A 267 -8.61 -16.58 7.25
CA GLY A 267 -9.37 -16.97 6.07
C GLY A 267 -10.86 -16.63 6.12
N GLY A 268 -11.30 -15.87 7.12
CA GLY A 268 -12.66 -15.37 7.24
C GLY A 268 -13.01 -14.33 6.18
N ASP A 269 -14.28 -13.93 6.11
CA ASP A 269 -14.77 -12.95 5.14
C ASP A 269 -14.30 -11.52 5.47
N PRO A 270 -13.47 -10.86 4.63
CA PRO A 270 -13.01 -9.49 4.85
C PRO A 270 -14.13 -8.48 5.03
N ALA A 271 -15.24 -8.68 4.32
CA ALA A 271 -16.39 -7.79 4.38
C ALA A 271 -17.07 -7.82 5.77
N SER A 272 -17.05 -8.96 6.45
CA SER A 272 -17.56 -9.08 7.83
C SER A 272 -16.66 -8.33 8.82
N VAL A 273 -15.34 -8.45 8.69
CA VAL A 273 -14.40 -7.72 9.55
C VAL A 273 -14.54 -6.20 9.36
N ALA A 274 -14.65 -5.75 8.12
CA ALA A 274 -14.87 -4.34 7.80
C ALA A 274 -16.21 -3.82 8.34
N PHE A 275 -17.27 -4.65 8.26
CA PHE A 275 -18.57 -4.34 8.85
C PHE A 275 -18.48 -4.17 10.37
N ASP A 276 -17.86 -5.14 11.06
CA ASP A 276 -17.74 -5.13 12.51
C ASP A 276 -16.91 -3.93 12.98
N ALA A 277 -15.82 -3.60 12.29
CA ALA A 277 -14.99 -2.41 12.57
C ALA A 277 -15.80 -1.11 12.52
N VAL A 278 -16.64 -0.93 11.49
CA VAL A 278 -17.48 0.27 11.34
C VAL A 278 -18.60 0.29 12.39
N LYS A 279 -19.20 -0.86 12.68
CA LYS A 279 -20.26 -0.98 13.69
C LYS A 279 -19.73 -0.64 15.08
N GLU A 280 -18.63 -1.28 15.49
CA GLU A 280 -18.02 -1.05 16.80
C GLU A 280 -17.47 0.38 16.91
N GLY A 281 -16.86 0.91 15.86
CA GLY A 281 -16.41 2.32 15.83
C GLY A 281 -17.56 3.32 16.07
N LYS A 282 -18.75 3.05 15.52
CA LYS A 282 -19.96 3.86 15.80
C LYS A 282 -20.48 3.68 17.22
N GLU A 283 -20.57 2.44 17.69
CA GLU A 283 -21.10 2.13 19.03
C GLU A 283 -20.21 2.73 20.14
N MET A 284 -18.90 2.75 19.92
CA MET A 284 -17.93 3.36 20.84
C MET A 284 -17.79 4.88 20.67
N GLY A 285 -18.39 5.49 19.64
CA GLY A 285 -18.27 6.92 19.36
C GLY A 285 -16.85 7.34 18.98
N MET A 286 -16.15 6.51 18.21
CA MET A 286 -14.77 6.75 17.76
C MET A 286 -14.73 7.80 16.64
N ASP A 287 -13.58 8.46 16.46
CA ASP A 287 -13.42 9.49 15.43
C ASP A 287 -13.18 8.89 14.04
N VAL A 288 -12.38 7.82 13.95
CA VAL A 288 -11.92 7.26 12.66
C VAL A 288 -11.89 5.73 12.67
N VAL A 289 -12.31 5.13 11.55
CA VAL A 289 -12.14 3.69 11.26
C VAL A 289 -11.23 3.54 10.05
N LEU A 290 -10.11 2.83 10.21
CA LEU A 290 -9.17 2.50 9.13
C LEU A 290 -9.26 1.01 8.78
N ILE A 291 -9.55 0.67 7.53
CA ILE A 291 -9.72 -0.71 7.07
C ILE A 291 -8.51 -1.12 6.21
N ASP A 292 -7.72 -2.09 6.67
CA ASP A 292 -6.60 -2.67 5.92
C ASP A 292 -7.09 -3.86 5.08
N THR A 293 -6.94 -3.81 3.76
CA THR A 293 -7.45 -4.87 2.86
C THR A 293 -6.34 -5.78 2.32
N ALA A 294 -6.72 -6.92 1.76
CA ALA A 294 -5.81 -7.77 0.99
C ALA A 294 -5.29 -7.07 -0.30
N GLY A 295 -4.17 -7.58 -0.86
CA GLY A 295 -3.54 -7.02 -2.08
C GLY A 295 -3.04 -8.04 -3.11
N ARG A 296 -3.59 -9.25 -3.11
CA ARG A 296 -3.15 -10.36 -3.99
C ARG A 296 -3.63 -10.17 -5.45
N LEU A 297 -3.04 -9.23 -6.19
CA LEU A 297 -3.49 -8.88 -7.55
C LEU A 297 -3.33 -10.01 -8.59
N HIS A 298 -2.52 -11.04 -8.32
CA HIS A 298 -2.35 -12.18 -9.24
C HIS A 298 -3.65 -12.99 -9.43
N THR A 299 -4.61 -12.88 -8.52
CA THR A 299 -5.97 -13.41 -8.65
C THR A 299 -6.96 -12.28 -8.95
N LYS A 300 -6.74 -11.55 -10.05
CA LYS A 300 -7.47 -10.31 -10.40
C LYS A 300 -8.97 -10.37 -10.12
N THR A 301 -9.66 -11.39 -10.59
CA THR A 301 -11.12 -11.51 -10.43
C THR A 301 -11.53 -11.65 -8.96
N GLY A 302 -10.91 -12.56 -8.21
CA GLY A 302 -11.28 -12.81 -6.80
C GLY A 302 -10.98 -11.62 -5.88
N LEU A 303 -9.83 -10.97 -6.04
CA LEU A 303 -9.48 -9.79 -5.23
C LEU A 303 -10.45 -8.64 -5.49
N MET A 304 -10.81 -8.40 -6.74
CA MET A 304 -11.68 -7.29 -7.11
C MET A 304 -13.12 -7.51 -6.63
N ASP A 305 -13.65 -8.74 -6.75
CA ASP A 305 -14.96 -9.10 -6.20
C ASP A 305 -15.00 -8.89 -4.67
N GLU A 306 -13.91 -9.23 -3.99
CA GLU A 306 -13.74 -9.06 -2.55
C GLU A 306 -13.71 -7.58 -2.14
N LEU A 307 -12.89 -6.74 -2.79
CA LEU A 307 -12.84 -5.31 -2.51
C LEU A 307 -14.18 -4.62 -2.80
N GLY A 308 -14.82 -4.97 -3.91
CA GLY A 308 -16.16 -4.48 -4.24
C GLY A 308 -17.22 -4.97 -3.24
N LYS A 309 -17.05 -6.15 -2.64
CA LYS A 309 -17.92 -6.63 -1.56
C LYS A 309 -17.69 -5.87 -0.25
N VAL A 310 -16.43 -5.65 0.15
CA VAL A 310 -16.07 -4.86 1.34
C VAL A 310 -16.70 -3.47 1.25
N LYS A 311 -16.46 -2.77 0.14
CA LYS A 311 -17.07 -1.45 -0.14
C LYS A 311 -18.58 -1.47 0.05
N ARG A 312 -19.29 -2.36 -0.66
CA ARG A 312 -20.76 -2.46 -0.61
C ARG A 312 -21.29 -2.79 0.79
N VAL A 313 -20.57 -3.56 1.58
CA VAL A 313 -21.01 -3.94 2.93
C VAL A 313 -20.83 -2.77 3.91
N VAL A 314 -19.70 -2.08 3.83
CA VAL A 314 -19.43 -0.85 4.61
C VAL A 314 -20.44 0.24 4.27
N GLU A 315 -20.70 0.48 2.98
CA GLU A 315 -21.61 1.53 2.50
C GLU A 315 -23.07 1.36 2.93
N LYS A 316 -23.49 0.13 3.30
CA LYS A 316 -24.81 -0.08 3.91
C LYS A 316 -24.97 0.62 5.26
N HIS A 317 -23.87 0.92 5.93
CA HIS A 317 -23.86 1.51 7.28
C HIS A 317 -23.52 3.00 7.21
N ALA A 318 -22.49 3.36 6.46
CA ALA A 318 -22.05 4.73 6.27
C ALA A 318 -21.24 4.82 4.97
N PRO A 319 -21.28 5.98 4.28
CA PRO A 319 -20.44 6.19 3.10
C PRO A 319 -18.96 6.00 3.46
N LEU A 320 -18.18 5.54 2.48
CA LEU A 320 -16.72 5.61 2.57
C LEU A 320 -16.27 7.04 2.30
N ASP A 321 -15.58 7.65 3.26
CA ASP A 321 -15.10 9.03 3.15
C ASP A 321 -13.81 9.11 2.32
N GLU A 322 -12.98 8.07 2.43
CA GLU A 322 -11.70 7.99 1.74
C GLU A 322 -11.35 6.55 1.34
N VAL A 323 -10.86 6.38 0.11
CA VAL A 323 -10.22 5.17 -0.38
C VAL A 323 -8.80 5.51 -0.80
N LEU A 324 -7.83 5.06 -0.01
CA LEU A 324 -6.41 5.32 -0.22
C LEU A 324 -5.76 4.16 -0.96
N LEU A 325 -5.28 4.42 -2.18
CA LEU A 325 -4.47 3.45 -2.92
C LEU A 325 -2.99 3.60 -2.54
N VAL A 326 -2.41 2.56 -1.95
CA VAL A 326 -0.98 2.51 -1.60
C VAL A 326 -0.16 1.90 -2.72
N LEU A 327 0.76 2.69 -3.26
CA LEU A 327 1.68 2.33 -4.33
C LEU A 327 3.13 2.49 -3.91
N ASP A 328 3.98 1.62 -4.44
CA ASP A 328 5.42 1.65 -4.22
C ASP A 328 6.09 2.46 -5.33
N ALA A 329 6.75 3.57 -4.96
CA ALA A 329 7.39 4.48 -5.91
C ALA A 329 8.52 3.83 -6.71
N THR A 330 9.08 2.70 -6.26
CA THR A 330 10.12 1.95 -6.99
C THR A 330 9.57 1.16 -8.18
N THR A 331 8.25 0.90 -8.20
CA THR A 331 7.62 0.06 -9.22
C THR A 331 7.45 0.75 -10.58
N GLY A 332 7.56 2.09 -10.63
CA GLY A 332 7.44 2.87 -11.86
C GLY A 332 6.14 2.60 -12.61
N GLN A 333 6.22 2.46 -13.93
CA GLN A 333 5.07 2.16 -14.80
C GLN A 333 4.29 0.89 -14.43
N ASN A 334 4.91 -0.10 -13.78
CA ASN A 334 4.19 -1.30 -13.34
C ASN A 334 3.15 -0.95 -12.26
N GLY A 335 3.46 0.00 -11.38
CA GLY A 335 2.52 0.50 -10.38
C GLY A 335 1.29 1.15 -11.02
N LEU A 336 1.44 1.86 -12.15
CA LEU A 336 0.33 2.49 -12.86
C LEU A 336 -0.65 1.48 -13.46
N VAL A 337 -0.12 0.42 -14.08
CA VAL A 337 -0.98 -0.66 -14.62
C VAL A 337 -1.78 -1.30 -13.51
N GLN A 338 -1.19 -1.50 -12.33
CA GLN A 338 -1.89 -2.04 -11.18
C GLN A 338 -2.94 -1.07 -10.66
N ALA A 339 -2.59 0.21 -10.52
CA ALA A 339 -3.48 1.25 -10.04
C ALA A 339 -4.78 1.34 -10.88
N ARG A 340 -4.65 1.26 -12.21
CA ARG A 340 -5.79 1.26 -13.14
C ARG A 340 -6.79 0.14 -12.83
N VAL A 341 -6.29 -1.06 -12.52
CA VAL A 341 -7.16 -2.21 -12.21
C VAL A 341 -7.92 -2.00 -10.90
N PHE A 342 -7.32 -1.35 -9.89
CA PHE A 342 -8.06 -1.02 -8.66
C PHE A 342 -9.12 0.06 -8.90
N ALA A 343 -8.82 1.06 -9.72
CA ALA A 343 -9.74 2.15 -10.05
C ALA A 343 -11.02 1.68 -10.76
N GLU A 344 -11.00 0.52 -11.42
CA GLU A 344 -12.18 -0.06 -12.06
C GLU A 344 -13.23 -0.58 -11.06
N VAL A 345 -12.86 -0.78 -9.79
CA VAL A 345 -13.64 -1.58 -8.83
C VAL A 345 -13.93 -0.80 -7.55
N VAL A 346 -12.97 0.02 -7.11
CA VAL A 346 -13.12 0.90 -5.95
C VAL A 346 -12.89 2.34 -6.36
N ASP A 347 -13.71 3.24 -5.82
CA ASP A 347 -13.60 4.68 -6.09
C ASP A 347 -12.42 5.23 -5.29
N ILE A 348 -11.22 5.15 -5.86
CA ILE A 348 -10.02 5.70 -5.23
C ILE A 348 -10.21 7.21 -5.12
N THR A 349 -9.91 7.77 -3.94
CA THR A 349 -10.03 9.22 -3.67
C THR A 349 -8.67 9.87 -3.37
N GLY A 350 -7.65 9.07 -3.06
CA GLY A 350 -6.29 9.54 -2.81
C GLY A 350 -5.25 8.45 -2.97
N ILE A 351 -4.01 8.87 -3.21
CA ILE A 351 -2.87 7.96 -3.38
C ILE A 351 -1.89 8.17 -2.22
N VAL A 352 -1.33 7.06 -1.73
CA VAL A 352 -0.17 7.05 -0.85
C VAL A 352 1.02 6.45 -1.59
N LEU A 353 2.11 7.21 -1.69
CA LEU A 353 3.35 6.73 -2.31
C LEU A 353 4.38 6.35 -1.26
N THR A 354 4.74 5.08 -1.20
CA THR A 354 5.77 4.57 -0.27
C THR A 354 7.13 4.45 -0.95
N LYS A 355 8.19 4.34 -0.14
CA LYS A 355 9.58 4.11 -0.57
C LYS A 355 10.12 5.19 -1.51
N LEU A 356 9.61 6.42 -1.38
CA LEU A 356 10.04 7.55 -2.21
C LEU A 356 11.46 8.02 -1.85
N ASP A 357 11.95 7.67 -0.67
CA ASP A 357 13.33 7.87 -0.21
C ASP A 357 14.34 6.91 -0.86
N GLY A 358 13.88 5.77 -1.38
CA GLY A 358 14.74 4.74 -1.98
C GLY A 358 14.91 4.82 -3.50
N THR A 359 14.36 5.84 -4.16
CA THR A 359 14.27 5.89 -5.63
C THR A 359 14.56 7.26 -6.22
N ALA A 360 15.19 7.27 -7.39
CA ALA A 360 15.35 8.45 -8.26
C ALA A 360 14.15 8.64 -9.22
N LYS A 361 13.14 7.76 -9.14
CA LYS A 361 11.94 7.77 -9.99
C LYS A 361 10.85 8.70 -9.43
N GLY A 362 11.22 9.94 -9.12
CA GLY A 362 10.28 10.93 -8.57
C GLY A 362 9.14 11.29 -9.52
N GLY A 363 9.29 11.05 -10.82
CA GLY A 363 8.28 11.36 -11.83
C GLY A 363 6.98 10.57 -11.69
N ILE A 364 7.00 9.44 -10.98
CA ILE A 364 5.83 8.57 -10.82
C ILE A 364 4.63 9.29 -10.20
N VAL A 365 4.86 10.32 -9.38
CA VAL A 365 3.82 11.18 -8.81
C VAL A 365 2.93 11.80 -9.90
N VAL A 366 3.56 12.38 -10.93
CA VAL A 366 2.83 13.06 -12.00
C VAL A 366 2.07 12.04 -12.84
N ALA A 367 2.72 10.92 -13.19
CA ALA A 367 2.13 9.88 -13.99
C ALA A 367 0.89 9.27 -13.30
N VAL A 368 0.96 8.98 -12.00
CA VAL A 368 -0.14 8.33 -11.28
C VAL A 368 -1.34 9.26 -11.07
N GLN A 369 -1.10 10.53 -10.75
CA GLN A 369 -2.19 11.48 -10.55
C GLN A 369 -3.00 11.68 -11.83
N ARG A 370 -2.31 11.77 -12.98
CA ARG A 370 -2.99 11.93 -14.27
C ARG A 370 -3.74 10.68 -14.69
N GLU A 371 -3.13 9.52 -14.45
CA GLU A 371 -3.74 8.25 -14.82
C GLU A 371 -5.02 7.97 -14.04
N LEU A 372 -5.02 8.26 -12.74
CA LEU A 372 -6.17 7.97 -11.87
C LEU A 372 -7.11 9.16 -11.68
N GLY A 373 -6.69 10.38 -12.05
CA GLY A 373 -7.46 11.61 -11.81
C GLY A 373 -7.59 11.99 -10.33
N VAL A 374 -6.73 11.47 -9.46
CA VAL A 374 -6.78 11.70 -8.01
C VAL A 374 -5.43 12.12 -7.45
N PRO A 375 -5.38 12.94 -6.38
CA PRO A 375 -4.13 13.48 -5.88
C PRO A 375 -3.34 12.46 -5.05
N VAL A 376 -2.01 12.62 -5.05
CA VAL A 376 -1.16 12.06 -4.01
C VAL A 376 -1.37 12.88 -2.74
N LYS A 377 -1.83 12.22 -1.67
CA LYS A 377 -2.14 12.85 -0.38
C LYS A 377 -1.06 12.60 0.67
N LEU A 378 -0.43 11.43 0.62
CA LEU A 378 0.58 11.02 1.60
C LEU A 378 1.81 10.41 0.92
N VAL A 379 2.96 10.56 1.57
CA VAL A 379 4.23 9.94 1.17
C VAL A 379 4.88 9.22 2.35
N GLY A 380 5.36 8.01 2.09
CA GLY A 380 6.16 7.22 3.02
C GLY A 380 7.64 7.32 2.67
N LEU A 381 8.46 7.81 3.60
CA LEU A 381 9.88 8.17 3.37
C LEU A 381 10.87 7.37 4.21
N GLY A 382 10.50 6.13 4.52
CA GLY A 382 11.35 5.21 5.25
C GLY A 382 10.54 4.20 6.06
N GLU A 383 11.27 3.40 6.83
CA GLU A 383 10.73 2.29 7.62
C GLU A 383 10.32 2.69 9.04
N GLY A 384 10.75 3.86 9.52
CA GLY A 384 10.44 4.35 10.86
C GLY A 384 8.94 4.62 11.05
N ALA A 385 8.48 4.52 12.30
CA ALA A 385 7.06 4.68 12.64
C ALA A 385 6.49 6.06 12.31
N ASP A 386 7.35 7.08 12.30
CA ASP A 386 6.99 8.46 11.99
C ASP A 386 7.30 8.87 10.54
N ASP A 387 7.70 7.92 9.69
CA ASP A 387 8.08 8.15 8.29
C ASP A 387 6.86 8.11 7.33
N LEU A 388 5.75 8.75 7.72
CA LEU A 388 4.58 9.03 6.88
C LEU A 388 4.23 10.51 7.02
N ALA A 389 3.98 11.19 5.91
CA ALA A 389 3.63 12.60 5.95
C ALA A 389 2.70 13.03 4.81
N PRO A 390 2.03 14.20 4.96
CA PRO A 390 1.32 14.86 3.89
C PRO A 390 2.22 15.11 2.67
N PHE A 391 1.64 14.97 1.49
CA PHE A 391 2.31 15.33 0.25
C PHE A 391 2.16 16.83 0.00
N GLU A 392 3.27 17.55 0.09
CA GLU A 392 3.36 18.99 -0.16
C GLU A 392 4.01 19.23 -1.53
N PRO A 393 3.25 19.68 -2.56
CA PRO A 393 3.77 19.84 -3.92
C PRO A 393 5.01 20.74 -4.01
N GLU A 394 5.00 21.85 -3.29
CA GLU A 394 6.10 22.81 -3.25
C GLU A 394 7.35 22.17 -2.67
N ALA A 395 7.24 21.57 -1.48
CA ALA A 395 8.36 20.90 -0.84
C ALA A 395 8.89 19.71 -1.66
N PHE A 396 8.02 19.02 -2.40
CA PHE A 396 8.41 17.93 -3.28
C PHE A 396 9.20 18.43 -4.49
N VAL A 397 8.72 19.47 -5.17
CA VAL A 397 9.43 20.07 -6.32
C VAL A 397 10.74 20.70 -5.87
N ASP A 398 10.74 21.41 -4.74
CA ASP A 398 11.93 22.02 -4.14
C ASP A 398 12.98 20.95 -3.84
N ALA A 399 12.58 19.81 -3.28
CA ALA A 399 13.48 18.68 -3.05
C ALA A 399 14.01 18.03 -4.35
N LEU A 400 13.21 17.97 -5.41
CA LEU A 400 13.63 17.46 -6.73
C LEU A 400 14.73 18.32 -7.35
N ILE A 401 14.63 19.65 -7.21
CA ILE A 401 15.61 20.60 -7.73
C ILE A 401 16.77 20.87 -6.75
N GLY A 402 16.65 20.42 -5.50
CA GLY A 402 17.68 20.48 -4.46
C GLY A 402 17.71 21.79 -3.66
N GLU A 403 16.55 22.32 -3.27
CA GLU A 403 16.41 23.40 -2.27
C GLU A 403 16.29 22.90 -0.83
#